data_AF-A0A2B2LRN4-F1
#
_entry.id   AF-A0A2B2LRN4-F1
#
_cell.length_a   1.000
_cell.length_b   1.000
_cell.length_c   1.000
_cell.angle_alpha   90.00
_cell.angle_beta   90.00
_cell.angle_gamma   90.00
#
_symmetry.space_group_name_H-M   'P 1'
#
loop_
_entity.id
_entity.type
_entity.pdbx_description
1 polymer ?
#
loop_
_entity_poly.entity_id
_entity_poly.type
_entity_poly.pdbx_seq_one_letter_code
_entity_poly.pdbx_strand_id
1 'polypeptide(L)'
;MKPTIKNYVFLHVAFLIYSIIMVYMKWAAQFPIASISFFIAYLGLVILLFGYAILWQQVIKHFEISKAYSHRGIIILWSMLWSVFLFGDTIQWNHLLGAAIIIVGIVVVTKDE
;
A
#
# COMPACT_ATOMS: atom_id res chain seq x y z
N MET A 1 -2.76 -14.07 -20.70
CA MET A 1 -3.60 -15.07 -19.98
C MET A 1 -4.59 -14.31 -19.09
N LYS A 2 -5.85 -14.75 -18.98
CA LYS A 2 -6.79 -14.13 -18.04
C LYS A 2 -6.33 -14.44 -16.60
N PRO A 3 -6.29 -13.45 -15.69
CA PRO A 3 -5.85 -13.69 -14.32
C PRO A 3 -6.81 -14.64 -13.59
N THR A 4 -6.25 -15.63 -12.89
CA THR A 4 -7.00 -16.58 -12.06
C THR A 4 -7.29 -15.96 -10.70
N ILE A 5 -8.26 -16.50 -9.95
CA ILE A 5 -8.56 -16.10 -8.55
C ILE A 5 -7.30 -16.09 -7.68
N LYS A 6 -6.41 -17.09 -7.85
CA LYS A 6 -5.11 -17.15 -7.16
C LYS A 6 -4.27 -15.89 -7.39
N ASN A 7 -4.29 -15.32 -8.59
CA ASN A 7 -3.53 -14.11 -8.93
C ASN A 7 -4.15 -12.89 -8.25
N TYR A 8 -5.48 -12.82 -8.14
CA TYR A 8 -6.16 -11.75 -7.40
C TYR A 8 -5.86 -11.82 -5.90
N VAL A 9 -5.87 -13.03 -5.32
CA VAL A 9 -5.45 -13.22 -3.92
C VAL A 9 -3.99 -12.76 -3.74
N PHE A 10 -3.10 -13.15 -4.65
CA PHE A 10 -1.70 -12.75 -4.62
C PHE A 10 -1.52 -11.22 -4.73
N LEU A 11 -2.29 -10.55 -5.59
CA LEU A 11 -2.35 -9.09 -5.70
C LEU A 11 -2.77 -8.42 -4.37
N HIS A 12 -3.80 -8.94 -3.70
CA HIS A 12 -4.26 -8.37 -2.43
C HIS A 12 -3.27 -8.62 -1.29
N VAL A 13 -2.61 -9.78 -1.28
CA VAL A 13 -1.50 -10.06 -0.36
C VAL A 13 -0.35 -9.09 -0.59
N ALA A 14 -0.02 -8.77 -1.84
CA ALA A 14 0.96 -7.74 -2.17
C ALA A 14 0.60 -6.40 -1.54
N PHE A 15 -0.63 -5.94 -1.76
CA PHE A 15 -1.11 -4.68 -1.19
C PHE A 15 -1.14 -4.68 0.34
N LEU A 16 -1.47 -5.81 0.96
CA LEU A 16 -1.40 -5.95 2.42
C LEU A 16 0.04 -5.80 2.91
N ILE A 17 1.02 -6.48 2.29
CA ILE A 17 2.44 -6.35 2.63
C ILE A 17 2.89 -4.90 2.46
N TYR A 18 2.51 -4.25 1.36
CA TYR A 18 2.81 -2.84 1.13
C TYR A 18 2.25 -1.94 2.23
N SER A 19 1.02 -2.22 2.71
CA SER A 19 0.43 -1.45 3.79
C SER A 19 1.21 -1.56 5.11
N ILE A 20 1.81 -2.72 5.40
CA ILE A 20 2.68 -2.91 6.55
C ILE A 20 3.98 -2.11 6.38
N ILE A 21 4.52 -2.04 5.16
CA ILE A 21 5.70 -1.21 4.87
C ILE A 21 5.39 0.28 5.11
N MET A 22 4.18 0.76 4.78
CA MET A 22 3.78 2.13 5.08
C MET A 22 3.70 2.40 6.59
N VAL A 23 3.24 1.44 7.39
CA VAL A 23 3.27 1.54 8.86
C VAL A 23 4.72 1.65 9.36
N TYR A 24 5.60 0.79 8.86
CA TYR A 24 7.04 0.85 9.20
C TYR A 24 7.64 2.21 8.80
N MET A 25 7.25 2.75 7.64
CA MET A 25 7.66 4.09 7.20
C MET A 25 7.18 5.19 8.17
N LYS A 26 5.93 5.14 8.63
CA LYS A 26 5.38 6.09 9.63
C LYS A 26 6.16 6.02 10.95
N TRP A 27 6.53 4.81 11.39
CA TRP A 27 7.39 4.62 12.56
C TRP A 27 8.81 5.15 12.34
N ALA A 28 9.44 4.83 11.20
CA ALA A 28 10.78 5.29 10.87
C ALA A 28 10.88 6.82 10.78
N ALA A 29 9.80 7.50 10.39
CA ALA A 29 9.71 8.96 10.33
C ALA A 29 9.73 9.65 11.72
N GLN A 30 9.59 8.90 12.82
CA GLN A 30 9.66 9.46 14.18
C GLN A 30 11.10 9.71 14.65
N PHE A 31 12.10 9.12 13.99
CA PHE A 31 13.50 9.30 14.36
C PHE A 31 14.03 10.68 13.92
N PRO A 32 14.87 11.33 14.75
CA PRO A 32 15.54 12.56 14.36
C PRO A 32 16.39 12.36 13.10
N ILE A 33 16.30 13.32 12.19
CA ILE A 33 17.07 13.32 10.93
C ILE A 33 18.56 13.20 11.26
N ALA A 34 19.26 12.36 10.50
CA ALA A 34 20.69 12.06 10.65
C ALA A 34 21.13 11.39 11.97
N SER A 35 20.18 10.88 12.78
CA SER A 35 20.52 9.98 13.89
C SER A 35 20.94 8.59 13.39
N ILE A 36 21.73 7.86 14.17
CA ILE A 36 22.10 6.47 13.85
C ILE A 36 20.84 5.60 13.69
N SER A 37 19.85 5.78 14.58
CA SER A 37 18.56 5.09 14.51
C SER A 37 17.80 5.41 13.22
N PHE A 38 17.85 6.65 12.73
CA PHE A 38 17.27 7.02 11.44
C PHE A 38 17.91 6.22 10.29
N PHE A 39 19.25 6.14 10.23
CA PHE A 39 19.92 5.37 9.17
C PHE A 39 19.59 3.88 9.22
N ILE A 40 19.56 3.28 10.41
CA ILE A 40 19.18 1.87 10.58
C ILE A 40 17.73 1.63 10.16
N ALA A 41 16.81 2.48 10.62
CA ALA A 41 15.39 2.34 10.28
C ALA A 41 15.16 2.48 8.77
N TYR A 42 15.76 3.47 8.12
CA TYR A 42 15.63 3.68 6.69
C TYR A 42 16.33 2.61 5.85
N LEU A 43 17.47 2.07 6.30
CA LEU A 43 18.10 0.92 5.66
C LEU A 43 17.15 -0.29 5.68
N GLY A 44 16.50 -0.54 6.82
CA GLY A 44 15.45 -1.55 6.93
C GLY A 44 14.28 -1.29 5.97
N LEU A 45 13.84 -0.04 5.86
CA LEU A 45 12.78 0.36 4.92
C LEU A 45 13.17 0.06 3.47
N VAL A 46 14.40 0.36 3.07
CA VAL A 46 14.92 0.07 1.72
C VAL A 46 14.92 -1.44 1.45
N ILE A 47 15.34 -2.26 2.41
CA ILE A 47 15.33 -3.72 2.27
C ILE A 47 13.89 -4.25 2.10
N LEU A 48 12.95 -3.74 2.91
CA LEU A 48 11.53 -4.09 2.80
C LEU A 48 10.95 -3.70 1.43
N LEU A 49 11.26 -2.50 0.95
CA LEU A 49 10.83 -2.02 -0.36
C LEU A 49 11.46 -2.82 -1.50
N PHE A 50 12.71 -3.24 -1.37
CA PHE A 50 13.36 -4.12 -2.33
C PHE A 50 12.66 -5.48 -2.42
N GLY A 51 12.34 -6.10 -1.27
CA GLY A 51 11.55 -7.33 -1.23
C GLY A 51 10.17 -7.15 -1.85
N TYR A 52 9.50 -6.03 -1.55
CA TYR A 52 8.22 -5.68 -2.17
C TYR A 52 8.33 -5.48 -3.68
N ALA A 53 9.40 -4.87 -4.19
CA ALA A 53 9.61 -4.67 -5.62
C ALA A 53 9.68 -6.02 -6.37
N ILE A 54 10.37 -7.02 -5.80
CA ILE A 54 10.40 -8.38 -6.35
C ILE A 54 8.98 -8.99 -6.38
N LEU A 55 8.25 -8.87 -5.27
CA LEU A 55 6.88 -9.37 -5.17
C LEU A 55 5.96 -8.68 -6.18
N TRP A 56 6.05 -7.37 -6.31
CA TRP A 56 5.28 -6.58 -7.26
C TRP A 56 5.61 -6.98 -8.70
N GLN A 57 6.88 -7.24 -9.01
CA GLN A 57 7.29 -7.75 -10.31
C GLN A 57 6.61 -9.10 -10.64
N GLN A 58 6.34 -9.94 -9.64
CA GLN A 58 5.59 -11.19 -9.84
C GLN A 58 4.09 -10.94 -10.08
N VAL A 59 3.51 -9.95 -9.40
CA VAL A 59 2.11 -9.56 -9.60
C VAL A 59 1.88 -9.10 -11.04
N ILE A 60 2.68 -8.13 -11.53
CA ILE A 60 2.46 -7.53 -12.85
C ILE A 60 2.69 -8.50 -14.02
N LYS A 61 3.36 -9.64 -13.81
CA LYS A 61 3.45 -10.72 -14.82
C LYS A 61 2.10 -11.35 -15.16
N HIS A 62 1.12 -11.24 -14.27
CA HIS A 62 -0.17 -11.91 -14.39
C HIS A 62 -1.33 -10.95 -14.73
N PHE A 63 -1.09 -9.64 -14.73
CA PHE A 63 -2.10 -8.60 -14.90
C PHE A 63 -1.66 -7.56 -15.92
N GLU A 64 -2.61 -6.99 -16.65
CA GLU A 64 -2.39 -5.67 -17.26
C GLU A 64 -2.22 -4.64 -16.14
N ILE A 65 -1.30 -3.70 -16.36
CA ILE A 65 -0.88 -2.74 -15.35
C ILE A 65 -2.09 -1.92 -14.86
N SER A 66 -2.94 -1.43 -15.77
CA SER A 66 -4.14 -0.67 -15.42
C SER A 66 -5.13 -1.48 -14.57
N LYS A 67 -5.37 -2.75 -14.94
CA LYS A 67 -6.20 -3.66 -14.14
C LYS A 67 -5.66 -3.85 -12.74
N ALA A 68 -4.36 -4.06 -12.56
CA ALA A 68 -3.77 -4.20 -11.23
C ALA A 68 -3.92 -2.91 -10.40
N TYR A 69 -3.71 -1.75 -11.04
CA TYR A 69 -3.81 -0.44 -10.38
C TYR A 69 -5.24 -0.06 -9.99
N SER A 70 -6.27 -0.54 -10.69
CA SER A 70 -7.67 -0.30 -10.31
C SER A 70 -8.00 -0.82 -8.90
N HIS A 71 -7.31 -1.87 -8.45
CA HIS A 71 -7.47 -2.44 -7.10
C HIS A 71 -6.62 -1.73 -6.04
N ARG A 72 -5.73 -0.81 -6.42
CA ARG A 72 -4.77 -0.15 -5.51
C ARG A 72 -5.48 0.65 -4.40
N GLY A 73 -6.72 1.08 -4.62
CA GLY A 73 -7.53 1.78 -3.63
C GLY A 73 -7.64 1.05 -2.28
N ILE A 74 -7.51 -0.30 -2.27
CA ILE A 74 -7.52 -1.10 -1.03
C ILE A 74 -6.41 -0.72 -0.04
N ILE A 75 -5.28 -0.20 -0.54
CA ILE A 75 -4.15 0.24 0.29
C ILE A 75 -4.57 1.38 1.23
N ILE A 76 -5.47 2.24 0.78
CA ILE A 76 -5.98 3.37 1.59
C ILE A 76 -6.79 2.83 2.77
N LEU A 77 -7.63 1.83 2.53
CA LEU A 77 -8.43 1.18 3.57
C LEU A 77 -7.54 0.50 4.61
N TRP A 78 -6.49 -0.21 4.16
CA TRP A 78 -5.50 -0.79 5.07
C TRP A 78 -4.76 0.28 5.87
N SER A 79 -4.36 1.38 5.24
CA SER A 79 -3.69 2.50 5.94
C SER A 79 -4.56 3.07 7.06
N MET A 80 -5.84 3.30 6.79
CA MET A 80 -6.80 3.76 7.80
C MET A 80 -6.95 2.76 8.94
N LEU A 81 -7.07 1.47 8.60
CA LEU A 81 -7.18 0.39 9.56
C LEU A 81 -5.96 0.36 10.49
N TRP A 82 -4.75 0.40 9.94
CA TRP A 82 -3.52 0.45 10.73
C TRP A 82 -3.39 1.73 11.57
N SER A 83 -3.87 2.87 11.05
CA SER A 83 -3.90 4.14 11.81
C SER A 83 -4.68 4.00 13.12
N VAL A 84 -5.84 3.36 13.08
CA VAL A 84 -6.65 3.11 14.29
C VAL A 84 -5.95 2.11 15.21
N PHE A 85 -5.54 0.95 14.68
CA PHE A 85 -5.05 -0.15 15.51
C PHE A 85 -3.69 0.12 16.16
N LEU A 86 -2.78 0.81 15.45
CA LEU A 86 -1.39 0.96 15.89
C LEU A 86 -1.07 2.34 16.45
N PHE A 87 -1.83 3.36 16.04
CA PHE A 87 -1.58 4.75 16.43
C PHE A 87 -2.72 5.35 17.26
N GLY A 88 -3.85 4.64 17.42
CA GLY A 88 -5.01 5.13 18.16
C GLY A 88 -5.72 6.31 17.48
N ASP A 89 -5.48 6.51 16.17
CA ASP A 89 -6.10 7.60 15.43
C ASP A 89 -7.61 7.38 15.32
N THR A 90 -8.41 8.44 15.50
CA THR A 90 -9.86 8.37 15.32
C THR A 90 -10.24 8.66 13.87
N ILE A 91 -10.89 7.70 13.19
CA ILE A 91 -11.40 7.92 11.83
C ILE A 91 -12.67 8.77 11.91
N GLN A 92 -12.54 10.03 11.48
CA GLN A 92 -13.65 10.94 11.24
C GLN A 92 -14.36 10.65 9.88
N TRP A 93 -15.61 11.12 9.75
CA TRP A 93 -16.40 10.94 8.53
C TRP A 93 -15.73 11.56 7.28
N ASN A 94 -15.08 12.71 7.42
CA ASN A 94 -14.35 13.34 6.32
C ASN A 94 -13.22 12.45 5.76
N HIS A 95 -12.56 11.63 6.57
CA HIS A 95 -11.55 10.68 6.10
C HIS A 95 -12.18 9.60 5.22
N LEU A 96 -13.31 9.01 5.65
CA LEU A 96 -14.03 8.01 4.87
C LEU A 96 -14.55 8.58 3.54
N LEU A 97 -15.06 9.81 3.57
CA LEU A 97 -15.48 10.52 2.35
C LEU A 97 -14.29 10.73 1.40
N GLY A 98 -13.15 11.19 1.92
CA GLY A 98 -11.91 11.35 1.16
C GLY A 98 -11.44 10.04 0.53
N ALA A 99 -11.46 8.93 1.29
CA ALA A 99 -11.12 7.61 0.77
C ALA A 99 -12.07 7.17 -0.35
N ALA A 100 -13.38 7.39 -0.20
CA ALA A 100 -14.36 7.07 -1.22
C ALA A 100 -14.09 7.84 -2.52
N ILE A 101 -13.83 9.15 -2.43
CA ILE A 101 -13.49 9.99 -3.58
C ILE A 101 -12.22 9.47 -4.29
N ILE A 102 -11.17 9.13 -3.54
CA ILE A 102 -9.92 8.62 -4.12
C ILE A 102 -10.16 7.27 -4.82
N ILE A 103 -10.90 6.35 -4.20
CA ILE A 103 -11.20 5.03 -4.78
C ILE A 103 -12.00 5.18 -6.08
N VAL A 104 -13.02 6.06 -6.09
CA VAL A 104 -13.78 6.37 -7.31
C VAL A 104 -12.86 6.93 -8.40
N GLY A 105 -11.99 7.88 -8.06
CA GLY A 105 -11.03 8.44 -9.00
C GLY A 105 -10.10 7.39 -9.62
N ILE A 106 -9.57 6.47 -8.80
CA ILE A 106 -8.74 5.36 -9.29
C ILE A 106 -9.52 4.49 -10.29
N VAL A 107 -10.77 4.12 -9.97
CA VAL A 107 -11.59 3.28 -10.85
C VAL A 107 -11.95 3.98 -12.16
N VAL A 108 -12.21 5.30 -12.13
CA VAL A 108 -12.51 6.07 -13.34
C VAL A 108 -11.29 6.11 -14.26
N VAL A 109 -10.13 6.53 -13.74
CA VAL A 109 -8.90 6.64 -14.55
C VAL A 109 -8.48 5.29 -15.14
N THR A 110 -8.65 4.21 -14.39
CA THR A 110 -8.24 2.86 -14.85
C THR A 110 -9.28 2.16 -15.74
N LYS A 111 -10.47 2.74 -15.93
CA LYS A 111 -11.45 2.25 -16.91
C LYS A 111 -11.25 2.86 -18.29
N ASP A 112 -10.69 4.06 -18.36
CA ASP A 112 -10.46 4.81 -19.59
C ASP A 112 -9.11 4.47 -20.25
N GLU A 113 -8.29 3.62 -19.60
CA GLU A 113 -7.06 3.01 -20.11
C GLU A 113 -7.30 1.59 -20.67
#